data_AF-A0A1I0Z313-F1
#
_entry.id   AF-A0A1I0Z313-F1
#
_cell.length_a   1.000
_cell.length_b   1.000
_cell.length_c   1.000
_cell.angle_alpha   90.00
_cell.angle_beta   90.00
_cell.angle_gamma   90.00
#
_symmetry.space_group_name_H-M   'P 1'
#
loop_
_entity.id
_entity.type
_entity.pdbx_description
1 polymer ?
#
loop_
_entity_poly.entity_id
_entity_poly.type
_entity_poly.pdbx_seq_one_letter_code
_entity_poly.pdbx_strand_id
1 'polypeptide(L)'
;MIGARLRPRTGRRRVEVITFVVSVALLSGMGTGLRSLFGEPPLDAFLSSAIGALGILGGLALGGLARRRLQRRRVRRGHAEVVVRDRGRAHRGLHPRWQTLTARPGPGRLGLTEAGFGVLAGGPLDLPVLAARRTGRWTGPRDWTVWPNLAVLELTTPTGAVELGIHDEHVAWLLAQLGLAEDVSDGGARVRP
;
A
#
# COMPACT_ATOMS: atom_id res chain seq x y z
N MET A 1 -26.87 -2.27 -19.66
CA MET A 1 -26.36 -3.21 -18.63
C MET A 1 -25.22 -4.02 -19.24
N ILE A 2 -23.96 -3.61 -19.03
CA ILE A 2 -22.80 -4.35 -19.53
C ILE A 2 -22.08 -4.92 -18.31
N GLY A 3 -22.12 -6.24 -18.18
CA GLY A 3 -21.46 -6.96 -17.10
C GLY A 3 -19.96 -6.68 -17.10
N ALA A 4 -19.48 -6.13 -16.00
CA ALA A 4 -18.05 -6.02 -15.72
C ALA A 4 -17.46 -7.44 -15.75
N ARG A 5 -16.72 -7.75 -16.83
CA ARG A 5 -15.95 -8.99 -16.93
C ARG A 5 -14.97 -9.01 -15.77
N LEU A 6 -15.27 -9.83 -14.76
CA LEU A 6 -14.34 -10.23 -13.72
C LEU A 6 -13.12 -10.85 -14.41
N ARG A 7 -12.04 -10.07 -14.58
CA ARG A 7 -10.74 -10.61 -14.99
C ARG A 7 -10.42 -11.75 -14.03
N PRO A 8 -10.14 -12.97 -14.54
CA PRO A 8 -9.92 -14.12 -13.67
C PRO A 8 -8.70 -13.85 -12.77
N ARG A 9 -8.93 -13.89 -11.45
CA ARG A 9 -7.92 -13.74 -10.37
C ARG A 9 -6.74 -14.74 -10.48
N THR A 10 -6.84 -15.75 -11.34
CA THR A 10 -5.84 -16.80 -11.54
C THR A 10 -4.54 -16.29 -12.19
N GLY A 11 -4.60 -15.25 -13.04
CA GLY A 11 -3.40 -14.69 -13.69
C GLY A 11 -2.41 -14.07 -12.70
N ARG A 12 -2.93 -13.38 -11.66
CA ARG A 12 -2.11 -12.68 -10.67
C ARG A 12 -1.31 -13.65 -9.80
N ARG A 13 -1.91 -14.77 -9.41
CA ARG A 13 -1.27 -15.80 -8.58
C ARG A 13 -0.12 -16.50 -9.31
N ARG A 14 -0.25 -16.74 -10.63
CA ARG A 14 0.82 -17.29 -11.47
C ARG A 14 1.99 -16.32 -11.58
N VAL A 15 1.71 -15.04 -11.81
CA VAL A 15 2.73 -13.99 -11.87
C VAL A 15 3.48 -13.89 -10.54
N GLU A 16 2.78 -13.90 -9.40
CA GLU A 16 3.41 -13.87 -8.06
C GLU A 16 4.35 -15.08 -7.83
N VAL A 17 3.94 -16.29 -8.23
CA VAL A 17 4.78 -17.49 -8.11
C VAL A 17 6.00 -17.41 -9.02
N ILE A 18 5.82 -16.98 -10.28
CA ILE A 18 6.94 -16.83 -11.23
C ILE A 18 7.92 -15.79 -10.70
N THR A 19 7.44 -14.63 -10.25
CA THR A 19 8.29 -13.59 -9.68
C THR A 19 9.04 -14.09 -8.45
N PHE A 20 8.40 -14.88 -7.58
CA PHE A 20 9.06 -15.47 -6.42
C PHE A 20 10.19 -16.43 -6.84
N VAL A 21 9.90 -17.37 -7.75
CA VAL A 21 10.90 -18.36 -8.22
C VAL A 21 12.09 -17.66 -8.90
N VAL A 22 11.83 -16.68 -9.76
CA VAL A 22 12.87 -15.89 -10.43
C VAL A 22 13.70 -15.12 -9.39
N SER A 23 13.07 -14.54 -8.37
CA SER A 23 13.77 -13.80 -7.32
C SER A 23 14.64 -14.70 -6.46
N VAL A 24 14.17 -15.91 -6.11
CA VAL A 24 14.98 -16.92 -5.42
C VAL A 24 16.18 -17.27 -6.29
N ALA A 25 15.96 -17.63 -7.56
CA ALA A 25 17.03 -18.04 -8.47
C ALA A 25 18.10 -16.96 -8.65
N LEU A 26 17.71 -15.69 -8.78
CA LEU A 26 18.64 -14.56 -8.90
C LEU A 26 19.45 -14.34 -7.61
N LEU A 27 18.79 -14.30 -6.46
CA LEU A 27 19.45 -14.12 -5.15
C LEU A 27 20.39 -15.29 -4.84
N SER A 28 19.95 -16.52 -5.10
CA SER A 28 20.76 -17.72 -4.92
C SER A 28 21.94 -17.74 -5.89
N GLY A 29 21.73 -17.39 -7.16
CA GLY A 29 22.79 -17.30 -8.16
C GLY A 29 23.86 -16.26 -7.80
N MET A 30 23.45 -15.07 -7.37
CA MET A 30 24.39 -14.05 -6.88
C MET A 30 25.15 -14.51 -5.63
N GLY A 31 24.45 -15.10 -4.65
CA GLY A 31 25.08 -15.61 -3.42
C GLY A 31 26.06 -16.76 -3.69
N THR A 32 25.70 -17.67 -4.60
CA THR A 32 26.56 -18.78 -5.04
C THR A 32 27.81 -18.25 -5.73
N GLY A 33 27.65 -17.35 -6.70
CA GLY A 33 28.78 -16.74 -7.40
C GLY A 33 29.73 -16.02 -6.44
N LEU A 34 29.19 -15.28 -5.47
CA LEU A 34 30.01 -14.60 -4.46
C LEU A 34 30.80 -15.60 -3.60
N ARG A 35 30.15 -16.67 -3.14
CA ARG A 35 30.77 -17.68 -2.26
C ARG A 35 31.76 -18.60 -2.97
N SER A 36 31.50 -18.94 -4.22
CA SER A 36 32.44 -19.68 -5.05
C SER A 36 33.73 -18.89 -5.29
N LEU A 37 33.67 -17.54 -5.35
CA LEU A 37 34.87 -16.70 -5.39
C LEU A 37 35.70 -16.77 -4.09
N PHE A 38 35.08 -17.12 -2.96
CA PHE A 38 35.75 -17.35 -1.68
C PHE A 38 36.17 -18.81 -1.46
N GLY A 39 36.08 -19.66 -2.49
CA GLY A 39 36.56 -21.04 -2.44
C GLY A 39 35.60 -22.06 -1.86
N GLU A 40 34.33 -21.71 -1.62
CA GLU A 40 33.32 -22.69 -1.21
C GLU A 40 32.99 -23.66 -2.36
N PRO A 41 32.77 -24.96 -2.05
CA PRO A 41 32.27 -25.92 -3.03
C PRO A 41 30.96 -25.43 -3.64
N PRO A 42 30.78 -25.52 -4.97
CA PRO A 42 29.65 -24.89 -5.66
C PRO A 42 28.29 -25.42 -5.19
N LEU A 43 28.21 -26.69 -4.80
CA LEU A 43 26.99 -27.29 -4.25
C LEU A 43 26.60 -26.67 -2.90
N ASP A 44 27.55 -26.55 -1.98
CA ASP A 44 27.31 -26.02 -0.63
C ASP A 44 27.02 -24.52 -0.65
N ALA A 45 27.75 -23.78 -1.48
CA ALA A 45 27.53 -22.37 -1.76
C ALA A 45 26.11 -22.13 -2.30
N PHE A 46 25.64 -22.99 -3.20
CA PHE A 46 24.29 -22.91 -3.75
C PHE A 46 23.22 -23.22 -2.71
N LEU A 47 23.32 -24.34 -2.00
CA LEU A 47 22.33 -24.75 -1.01
C LEU A 47 22.18 -23.71 0.10
N SER A 48 23.28 -23.21 0.63
CA SER A 48 23.26 -22.21 1.70
C SER A 48 22.71 -20.86 1.20
N SER A 49 23.00 -20.45 -0.04
CA SER A 49 22.42 -19.24 -0.66
C SER A 49 20.93 -19.41 -1.00
N ALA A 50 20.50 -20.61 -1.39
CA ALA A 50 19.10 -20.94 -1.67
C ALA A 50 18.26 -20.93 -0.40
N ILE A 51 18.76 -21.53 0.69
CA ILE A 51 18.08 -21.49 1.99
C ILE A 51 17.98 -20.04 2.49
N GLY A 52 19.04 -19.25 2.36
CA GLY A 52 19.02 -17.82 2.71
C GLY A 52 18.00 -17.02 1.90
N ALA A 53 17.98 -17.19 0.57
CA ALA A 53 17.03 -16.51 -0.32
C ALA A 53 15.57 -16.92 -0.02
N LEU A 54 15.31 -18.21 0.21
CA LEU A 54 14.00 -18.70 0.62
C LEU A 54 13.58 -18.15 1.99
N GLY A 55 14.51 -18.05 2.94
CA GLY A 55 14.27 -17.46 4.25
C GLY A 55 13.87 -15.98 4.16
N ILE A 56 14.60 -15.19 3.36
CA ILE A 56 14.31 -13.76 3.15
C ILE A 56 12.97 -13.58 2.45
N LEU A 57 12.75 -14.24 1.31
CA LEU A 57 11.53 -14.08 0.53
C LEU A 57 10.31 -14.67 1.25
N GLY A 58 10.48 -15.80 1.94
CA GLY A 58 9.47 -16.38 2.82
C GLY A 58 9.12 -15.45 3.98
N GLY A 59 10.14 -14.86 4.63
CA GLY A 59 9.98 -13.86 5.68
C GLY A 59 9.21 -12.62 5.19
N LEU A 60 9.51 -12.11 4.00
CA LEU A 60 8.78 -10.99 3.38
C LEU A 60 7.32 -11.34 3.10
N ALA A 61 7.06 -12.53 2.55
CA ALA A 61 5.69 -13.00 2.28
C ALA A 61 4.88 -13.18 3.57
N LEU A 62 5.46 -13.82 4.58
CA LEU A 62 4.85 -14.01 5.89
C LEU A 62 4.64 -12.68 6.62
N GLY A 63 5.61 -11.77 6.55
CA GLY A 63 5.50 -10.41 7.09
C GLY A 63 4.34 -9.64 6.44
N GLY A 64 4.20 -9.72 5.12
CA GLY A 64 3.06 -9.16 4.39
C GLY A 64 1.71 -9.75 4.83
N LEU A 65 1.64 -11.07 5.02
CA LEU A 65 0.43 -11.76 5.51
C LEU A 65 0.07 -11.37 6.95
N ALA A 66 1.05 -11.35 7.85
CA ALA A 66 0.85 -10.95 9.24
C ALA A 66 0.36 -9.51 9.32
N ARG A 67 0.93 -8.61 8.51
CA ARG A 67 0.52 -7.20 8.41
C ARG A 67 -0.91 -7.06 7.89
N ARG A 68 -1.30 -7.78 6.83
CA ARG A 68 -2.71 -7.80 6.37
C ARG A 68 -3.67 -8.28 7.45
N ARG A 69 -3.30 -9.32 8.22
CA ARG A 69 -4.11 -9.80 9.35
C ARG A 69 -4.24 -8.75 10.45
N LEU A 70 -3.14 -8.07 10.79
CA LEU A 70 -3.15 -6.97 11.76
C LEU A 70 -4.02 -5.80 11.27
N GLN A 71 -3.91 -5.43 10.00
CA GLN A 71 -4.73 -4.38 9.39
C GLN A 71 -6.22 -4.72 9.46
N ARG A 72 -6.60 -5.95 9.10
CA ARG A 72 -7.99 -6.42 9.25
C ARG A 72 -8.48 -6.36 10.69
N ARG A 73 -7.62 -6.68 11.66
CA ARG A 73 -7.96 -6.55 13.09
C ARG A 73 -8.14 -5.08 13.49
N ARG A 74 -7.30 -4.17 13.01
CA ARG A 74 -7.45 -2.73 13.26
C ARG A 74 -8.74 -2.19 12.64
N VAL A 75 -9.04 -2.57 11.40
CA VAL A 75 -10.27 -2.17 10.70
C VAL A 75 -11.52 -2.58 11.48
N ARG A 76 -11.52 -3.81 12.02
CA ARG A 76 -12.60 -4.28 12.91
C ARG A 76 -12.74 -3.47 14.21
N ARG A 77 -11.68 -2.82 14.66
CA ARG A 77 -11.69 -1.91 15.83
C ARG A 77 -12.02 -0.46 15.45
N GLY A 78 -12.25 -0.18 14.17
CA GLY A 78 -12.61 1.16 13.68
C GLY A 78 -11.42 2.03 13.30
N HIS A 79 -10.25 1.45 13.04
CA HIS A 79 -9.06 2.21 12.61
C HIS A 79 -8.29 1.48 11.49
N ALA A 80 -7.53 2.19 10.67
CA ALA A 80 -6.71 1.61 9.61
C ALA A 80 -5.35 2.30 9.55
N GLU A 81 -4.26 1.54 9.36
CA GLU A 81 -3.00 2.14 8.93
C GLU A 81 -3.15 2.61 7.48
N VAL A 82 -2.84 3.87 7.23
CA VAL A 82 -2.95 4.52 5.93
C VAL A 82 -1.66 5.27 5.65
N VAL A 83 -1.45 5.61 4.39
CA VAL A 83 -0.40 6.53 4.00
C VAL A 83 -1.04 7.79 3.47
N VAL A 84 -0.59 8.95 3.93
CA VAL A 84 -1.18 10.24 3.59
C VAL A 84 -0.13 11.10 2.92
N ARG A 85 -0.54 11.92 1.95
CA ARG A 85 0.31 12.94 1.35
C ARG A 85 -0.51 14.18 1.03
N ASP A 86 -0.01 15.32 1.48
CA ASP A 86 -0.56 16.63 1.13
C ASP A 86 0.40 17.39 0.22
N ARG A 87 0.23 17.21 -1.10
CA ARG A 87 1.08 17.87 -2.10
C ARG A 87 0.99 19.39 -2.04
N GLY A 88 -0.19 19.93 -1.74
CA GLY A 88 -0.45 21.36 -1.68
C GLY A 88 0.05 22.01 -0.39
N ARG A 89 0.43 21.21 0.62
CA ARG A 89 0.74 21.68 1.98
C ARG A 89 -0.41 22.53 2.56
N ALA A 90 -1.64 22.16 2.24
CA ALA A 90 -2.84 22.84 2.70
C ALA A 90 -3.12 22.59 4.20
N HIS A 91 -2.57 21.52 4.78
CA HIS A 91 -2.87 21.08 6.13
C HIS A 91 -1.60 21.05 7.00
N ARG A 92 -1.68 21.70 8.16
CA ARG A 92 -0.61 21.70 9.15
C ARG A 92 -0.40 20.27 9.68
N GLY A 93 0.86 19.83 9.72
CA GLY A 93 1.22 18.48 10.19
C GLY A 93 1.17 17.37 9.12
N LEU A 94 0.70 17.68 7.90
CA LEU A 94 0.84 16.78 6.77
C LEU A 94 2.03 17.19 5.89
N HIS A 95 2.80 16.19 5.47
CA HIS A 95 3.94 16.41 4.57
C HIS A 95 3.54 16.24 3.09
N PRO A 96 4.27 16.92 2.16
CA PRO A 96 4.14 16.70 0.72
C PRO A 96 4.76 15.37 0.27
N ARG A 97 5.38 14.64 1.18
CA ARG A 97 5.84 13.27 1.00
C ARG A 97 4.88 12.33 1.72
N TRP A 98 4.83 11.09 1.25
CA TRP A 98 4.00 10.08 1.88
C TRP A 98 4.46 9.75 3.30
N GLN A 99 3.52 9.73 4.23
CA GLN A 99 3.73 9.42 5.63
C GLN A 99 2.72 8.37 6.11
N THR A 100 3.16 7.44 6.94
CA THR A 100 2.30 6.38 7.48
C THR A 100 1.62 6.87 8.75
N LEU A 101 0.30 6.81 8.79
CA LEU A 101 -0.54 7.28 9.87
C LEU A 101 -1.62 6.24 10.21
N THR A 102 -2.20 6.34 11.40
CA THR A 102 -3.42 5.63 11.76
C THR A 102 -4.61 6.53 11.47
N ALA A 103 -5.50 6.08 10.60
CA ALA A 103 -6.77 6.72 10.31
C ALA A 103 -7.89 6.13 11.16
N ARG A 104 -8.68 6.99 11.78
CA ARG A 104 -9.96 6.69 12.41
C ARG A 104 -11.05 7.45 11.64
N PRO A 105 -11.73 6.82 10.68
CA PRO A 105 -12.81 7.46 9.97
C PRO A 105 -14.02 7.65 10.88
N GLY A 106 -14.73 8.76 10.69
CA GLY A 106 -16.05 9.01 11.22
C GLY A 106 -16.88 9.81 10.21
N PRO A 107 -18.18 10.03 10.45
CA PRO A 107 -19.04 10.71 9.49
C PRO A 107 -18.48 12.09 9.10
N GLY A 108 -18.17 12.29 7.82
CA GLY A 108 -17.61 13.52 7.25
C GLY A 108 -16.20 13.90 7.73
N ARG A 109 -15.49 13.02 8.45
CA ARG A 109 -14.18 13.36 9.02
C ARG A 109 -13.23 12.16 9.11
N LEU A 110 -11.94 12.43 8.94
CA LEU A 110 -10.88 11.46 9.07
C LEU A 110 -9.91 11.91 10.16
N GLY A 111 -10.00 11.28 11.33
CA GLY A 111 -9.03 11.49 12.39
C GLY A 111 -7.73 10.78 12.06
N LEU A 112 -6.62 11.50 12.09
CA LEU A 112 -5.29 11.02 11.79
C LEU A 112 -4.39 11.14 13.02
N THR A 113 -3.78 10.03 13.39
CA THR A 113 -2.73 9.96 14.41
C THR A 113 -1.50 9.28 13.86
N GLU A 114 -0.34 9.44 14.48
CA GLU A 114 0.86 8.74 14.02
C GLU A 114 0.72 7.21 14.19
N ALA A 115 1.35 6.47 13.28
CA ALA A 115 1.41 5.01 13.36
C ALA A 115 2.49 4.59 14.38
N GLY A 116 2.19 4.64 15.68
CA GLY A 116 3.13 4.33 16.77
C GLY A 116 3.16 5.42 17.86
N PHE A 117 4.09 5.29 18.82
CA PHE A 117 4.25 6.18 20.00
C PHE A 117 4.68 7.63 19.70
N GLY A 118 4.81 8.01 18.42
CA GLY A 118 5.14 9.38 18.06
C GLY A 118 3.87 10.25 18.00
N VAL A 119 4.04 11.54 18.25
CA VAL A 119 3.00 12.55 18.11
C VAL A 119 3.31 13.24 16.78
N LEU A 120 2.34 13.30 15.85
CA LEU A 120 2.38 14.21 14.70
C LEU A 120 2.94 15.56 15.19
N ALA A 121 3.81 16.23 14.45
CA ALA A 121 4.45 17.46 14.92
C ALA A 121 3.45 18.56 15.40
N GLY A 122 2.15 18.42 15.11
CA GLY A 122 1.05 19.26 15.61
C GLY A 122 -0.06 18.55 16.40
N GLY A 123 0.12 17.29 16.84
CA GLY A 123 -0.91 16.52 17.55
C GLY A 123 -1.88 15.76 16.63
N PRO A 124 -2.90 15.06 17.19
CA PRO A 124 -3.93 14.39 16.40
C PRO A 124 -4.59 15.39 15.44
N LEU A 125 -4.74 15.00 14.18
CA LEU A 125 -5.29 15.85 13.12
C LEU A 125 -6.64 15.30 12.67
N ASP A 126 -7.72 16.05 12.91
CA ASP A 126 -9.02 15.73 12.34
C ASP A 126 -9.20 16.46 11.01
N LEU A 127 -9.26 15.70 9.92
CA LEU A 127 -9.48 16.23 8.58
C LEU A 127 -10.98 16.16 8.22
N PRO A 128 -11.67 17.29 8.01
CA PRO A 128 -13.00 17.25 7.41
C PRO A 128 -12.91 16.77 5.96
N VAL A 129 -13.72 15.77 5.61
CA VAL A 129 -13.76 15.17 4.27
C VAL A 129 -15.11 15.47 3.64
N LEU A 130 -15.08 16.24 2.56
CA LEU A 130 -16.27 16.63 1.80
C LEU A 130 -16.59 15.60 0.72
N ALA A 131 -15.56 15.08 0.07
CA ALA A 131 -15.69 14.08 -0.98
C ALA A 131 -14.45 13.18 -1.00
N ALA A 132 -14.61 11.98 -1.56
CA ALA A 132 -13.53 11.04 -1.73
C ALA A 132 -13.63 10.41 -3.12
N ARG A 133 -12.55 10.50 -3.89
CA ARG A 133 -12.46 10.01 -5.26
C ARG A 133 -11.34 9.01 -5.41
N ARG A 134 -11.61 7.91 -6.11
CA ARG A 134 -10.56 6.97 -6.50
C ARG A 134 -9.81 7.48 -7.72
N THR A 135 -8.49 7.60 -7.59
CA THR A 135 -7.64 8.16 -8.67
C THR A 135 -7.32 7.14 -9.78
N GLY A 136 -7.57 5.85 -9.54
CA GLY A 136 -7.13 4.76 -10.42
C GLY A 136 -5.63 4.44 -10.31
N ARG A 137 -4.86 5.24 -9.58
CA ARG A 137 -3.43 5.02 -9.31
C ARG A 137 -3.21 4.12 -8.11
N TRP A 138 -2.09 3.41 -8.13
CA TRP A 138 -1.56 2.63 -7.01
C TRP A 138 -0.22 3.21 -6.55
N THR A 139 0.10 3.08 -5.26
CA THR A 139 1.44 3.37 -4.75
C THR A 139 2.44 2.40 -5.37
N GLY A 140 3.58 2.92 -5.85
CA GLY A 140 4.55 2.15 -6.62
C GLY A 140 5.95 2.14 -6.01
N PRO A 141 6.93 1.47 -6.66
CA PRO A 141 8.31 1.38 -6.17
C PRO A 141 9.01 2.73 -6.02
N ARG A 142 8.58 3.75 -6.79
CA ARG A 142 9.09 5.13 -6.69
C ARG A 142 8.61 5.84 -5.42
N ASP A 143 7.56 5.34 -4.77
CA ASP A 143 7.06 5.82 -3.49
C ASP A 143 7.74 5.02 -2.35
N TRP A 144 9.08 5.01 -2.32
CA TRP A 144 9.91 4.11 -1.49
C TRP A 144 9.65 4.16 0.03
N THR A 145 9.07 5.25 0.54
CA THR A 145 8.64 5.38 1.95
C THR A 145 7.27 4.76 2.22
N VAL A 146 6.67 4.13 1.22
CA VAL A 146 5.28 3.69 1.20
C VAL A 146 5.20 2.23 0.85
N TRP A 147 4.23 1.57 1.47
CA TRP A 147 3.84 0.23 1.10
C TRP A 147 3.42 0.17 -0.38
N PRO A 148 3.95 -0.78 -1.15
CA PRO A 148 3.57 -0.93 -2.54
C PRO A 148 2.13 -1.44 -2.65
N ASN A 149 1.46 -1.10 -3.76
CA ASN A 149 0.12 -1.58 -4.12
C ASN A 149 -1.02 -1.15 -3.18
N LEU A 150 -0.94 0.05 -2.61
CA LEU A 150 -2.08 0.72 -1.98
C LEU A 150 -2.87 1.48 -3.04
N ALA A 151 -4.20 1.40 -2.99
CA ALA A 151 -5.07 2.20 -3.83
C ALA A 151 -5.02 3.65 -3.35
N VAL A 152 -4.83 4.59 -4.29
CA VAL A 152 -4.76 6.02 -3.98
C VAL A 152 -6.14 6.66 -4.15
N LEU A 153 -6.65 7.20 -3.06
CA LEU A 153 -7.84 8.03 -2.98
C LEU A 153 -7.42 9.50 -2.88
N GLU A 154 -8.14 10.37 -3.56
CA GLU A 154 -8.06 11.82 -3.38
C GLU A 154 -9.23 12.24 -2.50
N LEU A 155 -8.92 12.79 -1.33
CA LEU A 155 -9.88 13.31 -0.37
C LEU A 155 -9.95 14.82 -0.54
N THR A 156 -11.14 15.31 -0.84
CA THR A 156 -11.42 16.75 -0.88
C THR A 156 -11.75 17.23 0.52
N THR A 157 -11.00 18.21 0.99
CA THR A 157 -11.24 18.92 2.25
C THR A 157 -11.59 20.39 1.93
N PRO A 158 -12.10 21.17 2.90
CA PRO A 158 -12.35 22.60 2.71
C PRO A 158 -11.09 23.41 2.36
N THR A 159 -9.92 22.95 2.80
CA THR A 159 -8.63 23.64 2.63
C THR A 159 -7.84 23.15 1.41
N GLY A 160 -8.17 21.97 0.87
CA GLY A 160 -7.52 21.46 -0.34
C GLY A 160 -7.75 19.97 -0.57
N ALA A 161 -6.96 19.38 -1.45
CA ALA A 161 -7.00 17.95 -1.71
C ALA A 161 -5.84 17.23 -0.99
N VAL A 162 -6.13 16.07 -0.42
CA VAL A 162 -5.15 15.19 0.22
C VAL A 162 -5.19 13.82 -0.45
N GLU A 163 -4.02 13.24 -0.71
CA GLU A 163 -3.96 11.87 -1.20
C GLU A 163 -3.85 10.88 -0.03
N LEU A 164 -4.68 9.85 -0.07
CA LEU A 164 -4.73 8.76 0.90
C LEU A 164 -4.47 7.43 0.19
N GLY A 165 -3.42 6.72 0.59
CA GLY A 165 -3.18 5.34 0.21
C GLY A 165 -3.75 4.37 1.25
N ILE A 166 -4.58 3.43 0.81
CA ILE A 166 -5.12 2.35 1.64
C ILE A 166 -5.16 1.05 0.84
N HIS A 167 -5.16 -0.10 1.51
CA HIS A 167 -5.40 -1.36 0.82
C HIS A 167 -6.80 -1.36 0.18
N ASP A 168 -6.86 -1.77 -1.08
CA ASP A 168 -8.08 -1.81 -1.90
C ASP A 168 -9.26 -2.51 -1.20
N GLU A 169 -8.98 -3.59 -0.47
CA GLU A 169 -9.99 -4.34 0.30
C GLU A 169 -10.65 -3.54 1.44
N HIS A 170 -10.13 -2.36 1.77
CA HIS A 170 -10.65 -1.48 2.83
C HIS A 170 -11.23 -0.16 2.32
N VAL A 171 -11.19 0.11 1.00
CA VAL A 171 -11.72 1.36 0.41
C VAL A 171 -13.22 1.50 0.70
N ALA A 172 -14.01 0.46 0.39
CA ALA A 172 -15.46 0.49 0.61
C ALA A 172 -15.83 0.71 2.10
N TRP A 173 -15.07 0.07 3.01
CA TRP A 173 -15.25 0.29 4.45
C TRP A 173 -14.96 1.73 4.85
N LEU A 174 -13.87 2.31 4.36
CA LEU A 174 -13.48 3.68 4.67
C LEU A 174 -14.55 4.68 4.21
N LEU A 175 -15.01 4.56 2.97
CA LEU A 175 -16.05 5.43 2.40
C LEU A 175 -17.36 5.33 3.18
N ALA A 176 -17.77 4.11 3.53
CA ALA A 176 -18.96 3.89 4.35
C ALA A 176 -18.85 4.55 5.74
N GLN A 177 -17.69 4.47 6.40
CA GLN A 177 -17.47 5.11 7.69
C GLN A 177 -17.43 6.64 7.61
N LEU A 178 -16.98 7.19 6.49
CA LEU A 178 -17.05 8.62 6.20
C LEU A 178 -18.47 9.10 5.86
N GLY A 179 -19.40 8.18 5.59
CA GLY A 179 -20.74 8.51 5.10
C GLY A 179 -20.72 9.04 3.66
N LEU A 180 -19.71 8.67 2.87
CA LEU A 180 -19.52 9.14 1.50
C LEU A 180 -19.80 8.00 0.51
N ALA A 181 -20.44 8.34 -0.61
CA ALA A 181 -20.46 7.49 -1.78
C ALA A 181 -19.15 7.66 -2.57
N GLU A 182 -18.71 6.60 -3.25
CA GLU A 182 -17.59 6.73 -4.21
C GLU A 182 -18.07 7.61 -5.37
N ASP A 183 -17.41 8.73 -5.58
CA ASP A 183 -17.74 9.61 -6.69
C ASP A 183 -17.23 8.99 -7.99
N VAL A 184 -18.11 8.24 -8.68
CA VAL A 184 -17.85 7.62 -9.99
C VAL A 184 -17.96 8.71 -11.05
N SER A 185 -17.08 9.69 -10.99
CA SER A 185 -16.87 10.56 -12.14
C SER A 185 -16.11 9.76 -13.18
N ASP A 186 -16.84 9.30 -14.21
CA ASP A 186 -16.36 8.74 -15.47
C ASP A 186 -15.38 9.72 -16.14
N GLY A 187 -14.13 9.69 -15.67
CA GLY A 187 -13.07 10.57 -16.11
C GLY A 187 -12.44 10.08 -17.40
N GLY A 188 -13.02 10.46 -18.54
CA GLY A 188 -12.25 10.66 -19.76
C GLY A 188 -12.88 10.13 -21.05
N ALA A 189 -13.98 10.74 -21.48
CA ALA A 189 -14.25 10.86 -22.90
C ALA A 189 -13.00 11.49 -23.55
N ARG A 190 -12.26 10.69 -24.33
CA ARG A 190 -11.22 11.18 -25.22
C ARG A 190 -11.93 11.95 -26.33
N VAL A 191 -12.08 13.26 -26.17
CA VAL A 191 -12.18 14.15 -27.33
C VAL A 191 -10.78 14.23 -27.91
N ARG A 192 -10.53 13.44 -28.96
CA ARG A 192 -9.37 13.66 -29.83
C ARG A 192 -9.71 14.83 -30.77
N PRO A 193 -8.80 15.79 -30.99
CA PRO A 193 -8.84 16.57 -32.21
C PRO A 193 -8.56 15.70 -33.43
#